data_AF-A0A1V5Q6W0-F1
#
_entry.id   AF-A0A1V5Q6W0-F1
#
_cell.length_a   1.000
_cell.length_b   1.000
_cell.length_c   1.000
_cell.angle_alpha   90.00
_cell.angle_beta   90.00
_cell.angle_gamma   90.00
#
_symmetry.space_group_name_H-M   'P 1'
#
loop_
_entity.id
_entity.type
_entity.pdbx_description
1 polymer ?
#
loop_
_entity_poly.entity_id
_entity_poly.type
_entity_poly.pdbx_seq_one_letter_code
_entity_poly.pdbx_strand_id
1 'polypeptide(L)'
;MSNRGRTVTYVRSTNSSIYILFVGFAIFFMGVLVNHSDTMGTNTGKEVSPAYGLMFALIGLWMISMGIIPLFIEPRRKKLMIAELKQMNNTVIATIVGFPRNPGNKINKMAPYLMECRYFDDATGLINIYYGNEFHMPDNRFIGCRVKVYIDKTDPSRYYVDMTQIETPVLSSGSFGGGAVR
;
A
#
# COMPACT_ATOMS: atom_id res chain seq x y z
N MET A 1 5.18 29.80 2.56
CA MET A 1 5.70 29.05 3.73
C MET A 1 6.29 27.73 3.24
N SER A 2 7.46 27.40 3.79
CA SER A 2 8.36 26.29 3.47
C SER A 2 7.64 24.94 3.30
N ASN A 3 7.94 24.26 2.18
CA ASN A 3 7.64 22.86 1.90
C ASN A 3 8.46 21.96 2.87
N ARG A 4 8.13 21.99 4.16
CA ARG A 4 8.75 21.15 5.19
C ARG A 4 8.38 19.71 4.88
N GLY A 5 9.42 18.92 4.65
CA GLY A 5 9.37 17.51 4.28
C GLY A 5 8.22 16.79 4.95
N ARG A 6 7.23 16.43 4.14
CA ARG A 6 6.25 15.44 4.54
C ARG A 6 7.02 14.14 4.71
N THR A 7 7.24 13.75 5.95
CA THR A 7 7.57 12.37 6.30
C THR A 7 6.47 11.51 5.71
N VAL A 8 6.76 10.91 4.55
CA VAL A 8 5.95 9.86 3.97
C VAL A 8 5.99 8.77 5.01
N THR A 9 4.91 8.61 5.77
CA THR A 9 4.76 7.49 6.69
C THR A 9 4.67 6.27 5.81
N TYR A 10 5.82 5.69 5.50
CA TYR A 10 5.94 4.47 4.73
C TYR A 10 5.04 3.46 5.43
N VAL A 11 3.98 3.04 4.73
CA VAL A 11 3.18 1.90 5.16
C VAL A 11 4.19 0.79 5.32
N ARG A 12 4.43 0.44 6.58
CA ARG A 12 5.43 -0.53 6.99
C ARG A 12 5.20 -1.76 6.13
N SER A 13 6.18 -2.06 5.27
CA SER A 13 6.06 -3.09 4.26
C SER A 13 5.51 -4.36 4.91
N THR A 14 4.33 -4.80 4.45
CA THR A 14 3.61 -6.01 4.92
C THR A 14 4.54 -7.23 4.96
N ASN A 15 5.62 -7.20 4.16
CA ASN A 15 6.72 -8.14 4.18
C ASN A 15 7.27 -8.40 5.59
N SER A 16 7.44 -7.35 6.42
CA SER A 16 7.94 -7.51 7.80
C SER A 16 6.99 -8.32 8.69
N SER A 17 5.68 -8.13 8.52
CA SER A 17 4.66 -8.88 9.25
C SER A 17 4.61 -10.34 8.81
N ILE A 18 4.79 -10.59 7.51
CA ILE A 18 4.84 -11.93 6.93
C ILE A 18 6.06 -12.70 7.44
N TYR A 19 7.24 -12.06 7.54
CA TYR A 19 8.44 -12.70 8.11
C TYR A 19 8.23 -13.10 9.57
N ILE A 20 7.64 -12.23 10.40
CA ILE A 20 7.35 -12.55 11.81
C ILE A 20 6.39 -13.74 11.91
N LEU A 21 5.38 -13.81 11.04
CA LEU A 21 4.43 -14.92 10.99
C LEU A 21 5.10 -16.22 10.55
N PHE A 22 5.97 -16.17 9.53
CA PHE A 22 6.72 -17.34 9.05
C PHE A 22 7.69 -17.88 10.11
N VAL A 23 8.45 -17.00 10.77
CA VAL A 23 9.36 -17.38 11.86
C VAL A 23 8.57 -17.95 13.05
N GLY A 24 7.48 -17.30 13.46
CA GLY A 24 6.61 -17.79 14.51
C GLY A 24 6.02 -19.17 14.20
N PHE A 25 5.59 -19.39 12.95
CA PHE A 25 5.10 -20.69 12.48
C PHE A 25 6.17 -21.78 12.51
N ALA A 26 7.40 -21.49 12.09
CA ALA A 26 8.51 -22.44 12.15
C ALA A 26 8.84 -22.86 13.60
N ILE A 27 8.87 -21.89 14.53
CA ILE A 27 9.12 -22.17 15.96
C ILE A 27 7.98 -22.98 16.58
N PHE A 28 6.73 -22.61 16.26
CA PHE A 28 5.56 -23.36 16.72
C PHE A 28 5.58 -24.81 16.22
N PHE A 29 5.83 -25.00 14.91
CA PHE A 29 5.88 -26.32 14.29
C PHE A 29 7.01 -27.16 14.87
N MET A 30 8.19 -26.57 15.13
CA MET A 30 9.30 -27.26 15.79
C MET A 30 8.94 -27.70 17.21
N GLY A 31 8.27 -26.85 18.00
CA GLY A 31 7.78 -27.22 19.33
C GLY A 31 6.76 -28.36 19.32
N VAL A 32 5.86 -28.38 18.33
CA VAL A 32 4.90 -29.48 18.12
C VAL A 32 5.62 -30.76 17.72
N LEU A 33 6.60 -30.70 16.82
CA LEU A 33 7.38 -31.86 16.40
C LEU A 33 8.15 -32.49 17.55
N VAL A 34 8.78 -31.69 18.41
CA VAL A 34 9.51 -32.18 19.60
C VAL A 34 8.54 -32.87 20.57
N ASN A 35 7.40 -32.25 20.86
CA ASN A 35 6.40 -32.85 21.75
C ASN A 35 5.82 -34.16 21.18
N HIS A 36 5.66 -34.22 19.85
CA HIS A 36 5.16 -35.42 19.18
C HIS A 36 6.22 -36.53 19.06
N SER A 37 7.52 -36.19 18.89
CA SER A 37 8.60 -37.16 18.87
C SER A 37 8.81 -37.86 20.22
N ASP A 38 8.56 -37.15 21.32
CA ASP A 38 8.60 -37.73 22.67
C ASP A 38 7.41 -38.67 22.91
N THR A 39 6.25 -38.36 22.30
CA THR A 39 5.06 -39.21 22.35
C THR A 39 5.22 -40.48 21.50
N MET A 40 6.04 -40.42 20.44
CA MET A 40 6.39 -41.55 19.57
C MET A 40 7.76 -42.12 19.96
N GLY A 41 7.86 -42.70 21.16
CA GLY A 41 9.10 -43.23 21.77
C GLY A 41 10.16 -43.71 20.79
N THR A 42 11.11 -42.82 20.44
CA THR A 42 12.31 -43.19 19.70
C THR A 42 13.44 -43.40 20.69
N ASN A 43 14.06 -44.57 20.60
CA ASN A 43 15.14 -45.06 21.46
C ASN A 43 16.46 -44.29 21.22
N THR A 44 16.48 -42.98 21.46
CA THR A 44 17.71 -42.18 21.43
C THR A 44 17.88 -41.52 22.78
N GLY A 45 18.86 -42.02 23.55
CA GLY A 45 19.07 -41.78 24.99
C GLY A 45 19.49 -40.37 25.39
N LYS A 46 18.71 -39.36 25.02
CA LYS A 46 18.69 -38.04 25.65
C LYS A 46 17.23 -37.64 25.81
N GLU A 47 16.68 -37.86 26.99
CA GLU A 47 15.34 -37.41 27.38
C GLU A 47 15.32 -35.89 27.35
N VAL A 48 14.90 -35.32 26.22
CA VAL A 48 14.46 -33.92 26.20
C VAL A 48 13.13 -33.88 26.91
N SER A 49 13.02 -33.08 27.97
CA SER A 49 11.77 -33.04 28.72
C SER A 49 10.66 -32.42 27.84
N PRO A 50 9.44 -32.97 27.84
CA PRO A 50 8.33 -32.47 27.02
C PRO A 50 7.96 -31.01 27.33
N ALA A 51 8.41 -30.51 28.49
CA ALA A 51 8.32 -29.10 28.89
C ALA A 51 8.98 -28.16 27.87
N TYR A 52 10.10 -28.55 27.25
CA TYR A 52 10.78 -27.71 26.26
C TYR A 52 9.93 -27.54 24.99
N GLY A 53 9.34 -28.62 24.47
CA GLY A 53 8.45 -28.56 23.30
C GLY A 53 7.25 -27.65 23.53
N LEU A 54 6.65 -27.72 24.73
CA LEU A 54 5.53 -26.85 25.12
C LEU A 54 5.92 -25.37 25.23
N MET A 55 7.11 -25.06 25.77
CA MET A 55 7.62 -23.68 25.82
C MET A 55 7.81 -23.09 24.41
N PHE A 56 8.43 -23.85 23.49
CA PHE A 56 8.62 -23.39 22.10
C PHE A 56 7.28 -23.21 21.38
N ALA A 57 6.31 -24.09 21.60
CA ALA A 57 4.97 -23.94 21.02
C ALA A 57 4.27 -22.66 21.51
N LEU A 58 4.34 -22.33 22.81
CA LEU A 58 3.73 -21.11 23.35
C LEU A 58 4.39 -19.83 22.82
N ILE A 59 5.72 -19.82 22.71
CA ILE A 59 6.47 -18.67 22.15
C ILE A 59 6.13 -18.47 20.67
N GLY A 60 6.08 -19.57 19.90
CA GLY A 60 5.68 -19.53 18.49
C GLY A 60 4.25 -19.01 18.31
N LEU A 61 3.31 -19.48 19.13
CA LEU A 61 1.92 -19.01 19.12
C LEU A 61 1.81 -17.50 19.43
N TRP A 62 2.56 -17.02 20.42
CA TRP A 62 2.60 -15.60 20.75
C TRP A 62 3.12 -14.75 19.59
N MET A 63 4.20 -15.17 18.91
CA MET A 63 4.72 -14.46 17.74
C MET A 63 3.75 -14.46 16.55
N ILE A 64 3.06 -15.57 16.31
CA ILE A 64 2.02 -15.66 15.26
C ILE A 64 0.89 -14.66 15.57
N SER A 65 0.45 -14.56 16.83
CA SER A 65 -0.60 -13.62 17.23
C SER A 65 -0.20 -12.16 16.92
N MET A 66 1.05 -11.79 17.21
CA MET A 66 1.60 -10.46 16.91
C MET A 66 1.73 -10.18 15.41
N GLY A 67 2.02 -11.20 14.58
CA GLY A 67 2.11 -11.06 13.12
C GLY A 67 0.75 -10.98 12.42
N ILE A 68 -0.29 -11.61 12.98
CA ILE A 68 -1.64 -11.65 12.42
C ILE A 68 -2.36 -10.31 12.57
N ILE A 69 -2.29 -9.69 13.74
CA ILE A 69 -3.01 -8.45 14.09
C ILE A 69 -2.81 -7.32 13.05
N PRO A 70 -1.57 -6.89 12.72
CA PRO A 70 -1.34 -5.82 11.75
C PRO A 70 -1.77 -6.22 10.32
N LEU A 71 -1.64 -7.50 9.95
CA LEU A 71 -2.02 -8.02 8.63
C LEU A 71 -3.50 -7.78 8.32
N PHE A 72 -4.37 -7.88 9.34
CA PHE A 72 -5.81 -7.67 9.18
C PHE A 72 -6.26 -6.22 9.41
N ILE A 73 -5.60 -5.48 10.31
CA ILE A 73 -6.03 -4.13 10.70
C ILE A 73 -5.67 -3.10 9.63
N GLU A 74 -4.46 -3.12 9.09
CA GLU A 74 -3.99 -2.12 8.12
C GLU A 74 -4.85 -2.05 6.84
N PRO A 75 -5.17 -3.15 6.15
CA PRO A 75 -5.99 -3.08 4.95
C PRO A 75 -7.43 -2.66 5.27
N ARG A 76 -7.95 -3.05 6.44
CA ARG A 76 -9.29 -2.62 6.89
C ARG A 76 -9.34 -1.12 7.15
N ARG A 77 -8.35 -0.56 7.86
CA ARG A 77 -8.27 0.88 8.11
C ARG A 77 -8.18 1.69 6.83
N LYS A 78 -7.38 1.25 5.86
CA LYS A 78 -7.30 1.90 4.54
C LYS A 78 -8.65 1.87 3.81
N LYS A 79 -9.33 0.71 3.79
CA LYS A 79 -10.65 0.59 3.16
C LYS A 79 -11.69 1.50 3.82
N LEU A 80 -11.70 1.57 5.15
CA LEU A 80 -12.61 2.45 5.90
C LEU A 80 -12.34 3.93 5.59
N MET A 81 -11.07 4.34 5.63
CA MET A 81 -10.69 5.71 5.26
C MET A 81 -11.13 6.06 3.83
N ILE A 82 -10.94 5.16 2.87
CA ILE A 82 -11.37 5.37 1.49
C ILE A 82 -12.90 5.49 1.41
N ALA A 83 -13.64 4.66 2.16
CA ALA A 83 -15.09 4.73 2.22
C ALA A 83 -15.59 6.06 2.82
N GLU A 84 -14.98 6.51 3.92
CA GLU A 84 -15.27 7.82 4.54
C GLU A 84 -15.01 8.97 3.56
N LEU A 85 -13.85 8.98 2.91
CA LEU A 85 -13.49 10.00 1.91
C LEU A 85 -14.47 10.02 0.74
N LYS A 86 -14.93 8.85 0.29
CA LYS A 86 -15.95 8.74 -0.76
C LYS A 86 -17.32 9.25 -0.31
N GLN A 87 -17.70 9.04 0.96
CA GLN A 87 -18.95 9.54 1.53
C GLN A 87 -18.94 11.07 1.70
N MET A 88 -17.81 11.65 2.11
CA MET A 88 -17.66 13.11 2.25
C MET A 88 -17.77 13.85 0.91
N ASN A 89 -17.51 13.16 -0.22
CA ASN A 89 -17.62 13.66 -1.59
C ASN A 89 -16.86 14.97 -1.89
N ASN A 90 -15.88 15.31 -1.06
CA ASN A 90 -14.97 16.42 -1.31
C ASN A 90 -13.93 15.95 -2.33
N THR A 91 -14.12 16.34 -3.59
CA THR A 91 -13.27 15.90 -4.71
C THR A 91 -12.58 17.07 -5.39
N VAL A 92 -11.34 16.83 -5.82
CA VAL A 92 -10.59 17.72 -6.71
C VAL A 92 -10.15 16.94 -7.95
N ILE A 93 -10.12 17.61 -9.10
CA ILE A 93 -9.68 16.99 -10.36
C ILE A 93 -8.20 17.29 -10.56
N ALA A 94 -7.36 16.27 -10.39
CA ALA A 94 -5.92 16.38 -10.61
C ALA A 94 -5.53 15.78 -11.96
N THR A 95 -4.42 16.26 -12.52
CA THR A 95 -3.85 15.74 -13.77
C THR A 95 -2.66 14.85 -13.47
N ILE A 96 -2.55 13.71 -14.14
CA ILE A 96 -1.40 12.80 -14.03
C ILE A 96 -0.21 13.41 -14.76
N VAL A 97 0.88 13.66 -14.03
CA VAL A 97 2.08 14.31 -14.59
C VAL A 97 3.19 13.30 -14.87
N GLY A 98 3.23 12.20 -14.13
CA GLY A 98 4.20 11.15 -14.38
C GLY A 98 4.20 10.05 -13.34
N PHE A 99 5.24 9.23 -13.44
CA PHE A 99 5.43 8.06 -12.60
C PHE A 99 6.87 8.06 -12.05
N PRO A 100 7.22 8.91 -11.06
CA PRO A 100 8.52 8.83 -10.41
C PRO A 100 8.75 7.48 -9.73
N ARG A 101 10.00 7.01 -9.66
CA ARG A 101 10.34 5.83 -8.86
C ARG A 101 10.26 6.17 -7.37
N ASN A 102 9.70 5.26 -6.57
CA ASN A 102 9.68 5.34 -5.11
C ASN A 102 10.91 4.60 -4.53
N PRO A 103 12.02 5.29 -4.20
CA PRO A 103 13.23 4.61 -3.71
C PRO A 103 13.07 4.01 -2.31
N GLY A 104 12.07 4.45 -1.54
CA GLY A 104 11.83 4.01 -0.16
C GLY A 104 11.06 2.70 -0.05
N ASN A 105 10.47 2.21 -1.14
CA ASN A 105 9.88 0.88 -1.20
C ASN A 105 10.63 0.06 -2.25
N LYS A 106 11.08 -1.14 -1.90
CA LYS A 106 11.72 -2.06 -2.85
C LYS A 106 10.95 -3.36 -2.85
N ILE A 107 10.24 -3.62 -3.93
CA ILE A 107 9.57 -4.89 -4.17
C ILE A 107 10.49 -5.68 -5.10
N ASN A 108 11.01 -6.81 -4.61
CA ASN A 108 11.95 -7.65 -5.37
C ASN A 108 13.17 -6.88 -5.92
N LYS A 109 13.82 -6.07 -5.07
CA LYS A 109 14.97 -5.19 -5.40
C LYS A 109 14.68 -4.08 -6.43
N MET A 110 13.46 -3.99 -6.96
CA MET A 110 13.03 -2.94 -7.86
C MET A 110 12.16 -1.93 -7.11
N ALA A 111 12.48 -0.65 -7.25
CA ALA A 111 11.64 0.44 -6.75
C ALA A 111 10.39 0.55 -7.64
N PRO A 112 9.17 0.43 -7.10
CA PRO A 112 7.97 0.60 -7.89
C PRO A 112 7.84 2.06 -8.33
N TYR A 113 7.10 2.27 -9.41
CA TYR A 113 6.76 3.58 -9.92
C TYR A 113 5.50 4.09 -9.21
N LEU A 114 5.54 5.31 -8.70
CA LEU A 114 4.43 5.92 -7.98
C LEU A 114 3.72 6.92 -8.90
N MET A 115 2.41 6.80 -9.07
CA MET A 115 1.66 7.77 -9.90
C MET A 115 1.65 9.14 -9.22
N GLU A 116 2.15 10.16 -9.91
CA GLU A 116 2.15 11.54 -9.45
C GLU A 116 1.04 12.33 -10.15
N CYS A 117 0.14 12.90 -9.36
CA CYS A 117 -0.93 13.76 -9.83
C CYS A 117 -0.73 15.18 -9.29
N ARG A 118 -0.99 16.18 -10.12
CA ARG A 118 -0.94 17.60 -9.73
C ARG A 118 -2.29 18.25 -9.89
N TYR A 119 -2.66 19.02 -8.87
CA TYR A 119 -3.84 19.88 -8.87
C TYR A 119 -3.37 21.31 -8.69
N PHE A 120 -3.82 22.20 -9.57
CA PHE A 120 -3.62 23.62 -9.42
C PHE A 120 -4.85 24.21 -8.75
N ASP A 121 -4.64 24.85 -7.60
CA ASP A 121 -5.69 25.53 -6.87
C ASP A 121 -5.75 26.99 -7.33
N ASP A 122 -6.76 27.33 -8.14
CA ASP A 122 -6.95 28.67 -8.68
C ASP A 122 -7.16 29.74 -7.59
N ALA A 123 -7.65 29.35 -6.41
CA ALA A 123 -7.91 30.28 -5.31
C ALA A 123 -6.64 30.68 -4.55
N THR A 124 -5.66 29.77 -4.46
CA THR A 124 -4.42 29.98 -3.71
C THR A 124 -3.18 30.14 -4.59
N GLY A 125 -3.29 29.81 -5.88
CA GLY A 125 -2.17 29.77 -6.82
C GLY A 125 -1.16 28.67 -6.53
N LEU A 126 -1.49 27.71 -5.67
CA LEU A 126 -0.59 26.64 -5.23
C LEU A 126 -0.78 25.37 -6.05
N ILE A 127 0.34 24.69 -6.33
CA ILE A 127 0.33 23.35 -6.94
C ILE A 127 0.38 22.31 -5.81
N ASN A 128 -0.70 21.55 -5.69
CA ASN A 128 -0.79 20.42 -4.78
C ASN A 128 -0.41 19.13 -5.51
N ILE A 129 0.50 18.36 -4.91
CA ILE A 129 0.96 17.07 -5.44
C ILE A 129 0.33 15.95 -4.61
N TYR A 130 -0.33 15.01 -5.30
CA TYR A 130 -0.96 13.83 -4.73
C TYR A 130 -0.36 12.58 -5.34
N TYR A 131 -0.18 11.53 -4.53
CA TYR A 131 0.38 10.27 -4.99
C TYR A 131 -0.68 9.18 -5.01
N GLY A 132 -0.75 8.45 -6.13
CA GLY A 132 -1.64 7.32 -6.29
C GLY A 132 -1.01 5.98 -5.89
N ASN A 133 -1.56 4.90 -6.46
CA ASN A 133 -1.03 3.55 -6.39
C ASN A 133 0.39 3.43 -6.96
N GLU A 134 1.06 2.39 -6.47
CA GLU A 134 2.35 1.92 -6.97
C GLU A 134 2.16 0.95 -8.14
N PHE A 135 2.98 1.09 -9.16
CA PHE A 135 2.97 0.30 -10.39
C PHE A 135 4.33 -0.36 -10.60
N HIS A 136 4.33 -1.59 -11.13
CA HIS A 136 5.57 -2.30 -11.48
C HIS A 136 6.18 -1.76 -12.78
N MET A 137 5.33 -1.39 -13.73
CA MET A 137 5.70 -0.70 -14.97
C MET A 137 4.82 0.54 -15.13
N PRO A 138 5.40 1.69 -15.49
CA PRO A 138 4.62 2.90 -15.73
C PRO A 138 3.86 2.75 -17.05
N ASP A 139 2.59 3.14 -17.06
CA ASP A 139 1.81 3.24 -18.29
C ASP A 139 1.69 4.71 -18.68
N ASN A 140 2.57 5.12 -19.58
CA ASN A 140 2.68 6.51 -20.03
C ASN A 140 1.43 7.01 -20.75
N ARG A 141 0.50 6.12 -21.15
CA ARG A 141 -0.78 6.52 -21.77
C ARG A 141 -1.68 7.31 -20.83
N PHE A 142 -1.47 7.20 -19.52
CA PHE A 142 -2.23 7.94 -18.53
C PHE A 142 -1.68 9.35 -18.26
N ILE A 143 -0.49 9.69 -18.77
CA ILE A 143 0.08 11.04 -18.60
C ILE A 143 -0.81 12.05 -19.32
N GLY A 144 -1.21 13.10 -18.62
CA GLY A 144 -2.16 14.11 -19.11
C GLY A 144 -3.63 13.76 -18.90
N CYS A 145 -3.95 12.54 -18.46
CA CYS A 145 -5.32 12.21 -18.05
C CYS A 145 -5.69 12.86 -16.71
N ARG A 146 -6.98 13.12 -16.54
CA ARG A 146 -7.57 13.70 -15.34
C ARG A 146 -8.13 12.60 -14.45
N VAL A 147 -7.92 12.72 -13.16
CA VAL A 147 -8.38 11.78 -12.13
C VAL A 147 -9.02 12.51 -10.97
N LYS A 148 -10.01 11.86 -10.36
CA LYS A 148 -10.66 12.38 -9.15
C LYS A 148 -9.84 12.03 -7.92
N VAL A 149 -9.55 13.04 -7.11
CA VAL A 149 -8.87 12.88 -5.82
C VAL A 149 -9.84 13.28 -4.73
N TYR A 150 -10.17 12.35 -3.85
CA TYR A 150 -10.97 12.59 -2.66
C TYR A 150 -10.05 13.11 -1.56
N ILE A 151 -10.38 14.26 -0.99
CA ILE A 151 -9.57 14.92 0.04
C ILE A 151 -10.39 15.20 1.30
N ASP A 152 -9.75 15.04 2.45
CA ASP A 152 -10.30 15.56 3.71
C ASP A 152 -9.87 17.02 3.85
N LYS A 153 -10.84 17.94 3.93
CA LYS A 153 -10.58 19.39 4.09
C LYS A 153 -9.98 19.72 5.45
N THR A 154 -10.18 18.85 6.45
CA THR A 154 -9.67 19.04 7.81
C THR A 154 -8.27 18.48 7.98
N ASP A 155 -7.91 17.45 7.20
CA ASP A 155 -6.61 16.81 7.22
C ASP A 155 -6.09 16.55 5.79
N PRO A 156 -5.24 17.44 5.23
CA PRO A 156 -4.69 17.29 3.89
C PRO A 156 -3.81 16.06 3.70
N SER A 157 -3.39 15.38 4.78
CA SER A 157 -2.65 14.12 4.70
C SER A 157 -3.55 12.94 4.34
N ARG A 158 -4.87 13.06 4.57
CA ARG A 158 -5.87 12.07 4.24
C ARG A 158 -6.47 12.36 2.87
N TYR A 159 -5.98 11.62 1.87
CA TYR A 159 -6.52 11.69 0.52
C TYR A 159 -6.54 10.31 -0.14
N TYR A 160 -7.34 10.19 -1.19
CA TYR A 160 -7.44 8.99 -2.01
C TYR A 160 -7.59 9.36 -3.49
N VAL A 161 -6.69 8.85 -4.34
CA VAL A 161 -6.75 9.04 -5.79
C VAL A 161 -7.55 7.90 -6.42
N ASP A 162 -8.67 8.20 -7.05
CA ASP A 162 -9.50 7.20 -7.72
C ASP A 162 -9.07 7.01 -9.18
N MET A 163 -8.50 5.83 -9.44
CA MET A 163 -8.04 5.42 -10.78
C MET A 163 -9.09 4.64 -11.56
N THR A 164 -10.28 4.40 -10.99
CA THR A 164 -11.36 3.72 -11.73
C THR A 164 -12.04 4.63 -12.75
N GLN A 165 -11.97 5.94 -12.51
CA GLN A 165 -12.53 6.97 -13.39
C GLN A 165 -11.39 7.85 -13.90
N ILE A 166 -10.74 7.37 -14.96
CA ILE A 166 -9.72 8.16 -15.67
C ILE A 166 -10.41 8.85 -16.84
N GLU A 167 -10.44 10.18 -16.77
CA GLU A 167 -10.93 11.01 -17.86
C GLU A 167 -9.76 11.27 -18.81
N THR A 168 -9.83 10.75 -20.03
CA THR A 168 -8.87 11.10 -21.08
C THR A 168 -8.96 12.59 -21.37
N PRO A 169 -7.83 13.27 -21.60
CA PRO A 169 -7.88 14.67 -22.02
C PRO A 169 -8.71 14.73 -23.30
N VAL A 170 -9.74 15.58 -23.29
CA VAL A 170 -10.55 15.83 -24.48
C VAL A 170 -9.59 16.41 -25.50
N LEU A 171 -9.16 15.60 -26.48
CA LEU A 171 -8.58 16.14 -27.70
C LEU A 171 -9.66 17.06 -28.25
N SER A 172 -9.44 18.37 -28.20
CA SER A 172 -10.27 19.31 -28.93
C SER A 172 -10.26 18.84 -30.38
N SER A 173 -11.34 18.23 -30.82
CA SER A 173 -11.57 17.93 -32.23
C SER A 173 -11.60 19.27 -32.93
N GLY A 174 -10.44 19.68 -33.44
CA GLY A 174 -10.34 20.79 -34.37
C GLY A 174 -11.31 20.49 -35.50
N SER A 175 -12.36 21.30 -35.56
CA SER A 175 -13.24 21.42 -36.71
C SER A 175 -12.37 21.65 -37.95
N PHE A 176 -12.08 20.59 -38.69
CA PHE A 176 -11.62 20.71 -40.07
C PHE A 176 -12.86 21.09 -40.89
N GLY A 177 -13.22 22.37 -40.79
CA GLY A 177 -14.09 23.04 -41.73
C GLY A 177 -13.37 23.09 -43.08
N GLY A 178 -13.53 22.03 -43.87
CA GLY A 178 -13.16 22.01 -45.28
C GLY A 178 -14.01 23.03 -46.01
N GLY A 179 -13.51 24.26 -46.11
CA GLY A 179 -14.04 25.27 -47.01
C GLY A 179 -13.92 24.77 -48.44
N ALA A 180 -15.05 24.39 -49.03
CA ALA A 180 -15.17 24.26 -50.48
C ALA A 180 -15.01 25.66 -51.08
N VAL A 181 -13.84 25.93 -51.63
CA VAL A 181 -13.62 27.06 -52.54
C VAL A 181 -14.25 26.67 -53.88
N ARG A 182 -15.16 27.53 -54.33
CA ARG A 182 -15.89 27.47 -55.60
C ARG A 182 -14.96 27.54 -56.81
#